data_AF-A0A1M4XQH8-F1
#
_entry.id   AF-A0A1M4XQH8-F1
#
_cell.length_a   1.000
_cell.length_b   1.000
_cell.length_c   1.000
_cell.angle_alpha   90.00
_cell.angle_beta   90.00
_cell.angle_gamma   90.00
#
_symmetry.space_group_name_H-M   'P 1'
#
loop_
_entity.id
_entity.type
_entity.pdbx_description
1 polymer ?
#
loop_
_entity_poly.entity_id
_entity_poly.type
_entity_poly.pdbx_seq_one_letter_code
_entity_poly.pdbx_strand_id
1 'polypeptide(L)'
;MELESLNKYLEELRGADVILYGAGSKGKQAIELLRRYGVEPAAICDSDRNKWGRNFEGMEIEDYNTVRSRLTGKVFMLLTVSSRFAREIKTVVRGGGTS
;
A
#
# COMPACT_ATOMS: atom_id res chain seq x y z
N MET A 1 -24.47 3.87 9.93
CA MET A 1 -23.26 4.23 10.71
C MET A 1 -22.00 3.47 10.28
N GLU A 2 -21.89 2.13 10.39
CA GLU A 2 -20.69 1.40 9.92
C GLU A 2 -20.51 1.44 8.39
N LEU A 3 -21.59 1.23 7.64
CA LEU A 3 -21.56 1.25 6.17
C LEU A 3 -21.21 2.63 5.60
N GLU A 4 -21.72 3.71 6.21
CA GLU A 4 -21.40 5.08 5.78
C GLU A 4 -19.93 5.41 6.00
N SER A 5 -19.36 4.96 7.12
CA SER A 5 -17.95 5.17 7.42
C SER A 5 -17.05 4.40 6.45
N LEU A 6 -17.41 3.16 6.13
CA LEU A 6 -16.70 2.36 5.13
C LEU A 6 -16.77 3.01 3.74
N ASN A 7 -17.96 3.41 3.29
CA ASN A 7 -18.14 4.05 1.99
C ASN A 7 -17.31 5.33 1.90
N LYS A 8 -17.34 6.19 2.91
CA LYS A 8 -16.51 7.41 2.95
C LYS A 8 -15.02 7.08 2.82
N TYR A 9 -14.55 6.07 3.55
CA TYR A 9 -13.16 5.64 3.47
C TYR A 9 -12.79 5.11 2.07
N LEU A 10 -13.67 4.32 1.45
CA LEU A 10 -13.46 3.81 0.09
C LEU A 10 -13.43 4.94 -0.95
N GLU A 11 -14.30 5.95 -0.83
CA GLU A 11 -14.25 7.13 -1.71
C GLU A 11 -12.92 7.89 -1.55
N GLU A 12 -12.42 8.03 -0.33
CA GLU A 12 -11.10 8.64 -0.09
C GLU A 12 -9.95 7.84 -0.72
N LEU A 13 -10.04 6.51 -0.74
CA LEU A 13 -9.06 5.64 -1.39
C LEU A 13 -9.12 5.74 -2.92
N ARG A 14 -10.32 5.81 -3.51
CA ARG A 14 -10.49 5.95 -4.97
C ARG A 14 -9.94 7.28 -5.50
N GLY A 15 -9.93 8.33 -4.68
CA GLY A 15 -9.37 9.64 -5.02
C GLY A 15 -7.87 9.79 -4.74
N ALA A 16 -7.14 8.70 -4.47
CA ALA A 16 -5.75 8.76 -4.03
C ALA A 16 -4.92 7.59 -4.58
N ASP A 17 -3.60 7.75 -4.57
CA ASP A 17 -2.69 6.65 -4.89
C ASP A 17 -2.58 5.71 -3.68
N VAL A 18 -2.94 4.45 -3.87
CA VAL A 18 -2.85 3.43 -2.81
C VAL A 18 -1.59 2.60 -3.00
N ILE A 19 -0.66 2.68 -2.05
CA ILE A 19 0.50 1.79 -1.96
C ILE A 19 0.14 0.65 -1.03
N LEU A 20 0.23 -0.58 -1.53
CA LEU A 20 0.13 -1.78 -0.70
C LEU A 20 1.53 -2.20 -0.24
N TYR A 21 1.81 -2.09 1.06
CA TYR A 21 3.11 -2.47 1.62
C TYR A 21 3.02 -3.84 2.30
N GLY A 22 3.64 -4.84 1.66
CA GLY A 22 3.68 -6.24 2.06
C GLY A 22 3.15 -7.16 0.95
N ALA A 23 4.05 -7.82 0.22
CA ALA A 23 3.71 -8.79 -0.82
C ALA A 23 3.68 -10.21 -0.22
N GLY A 24 2.74 -10.43 0.70
CA GLY A 24 2.51 -11.71 1.37
C GLY A 24 1.04 -12.13 1.29
N SER A 25 0.66 -13.18 2.02
CA SER A 25 -0.72 -13.71 2.00
C SER A 25 -1.78 -12.66 2.37
N LYS A 26 -1.48 -11.79 3.34
CA LYS A 26 -2.35 -10.66 3.71
C LYS A 26 -2.40 -9.58 2.65
N GLY A 27 -1.28 -9.34 1.97
CA GLY A 27 -1.19 -8.46 0.80
C GLY A 27 -2.14 -8.90 -0.30
N LYS A 28 -2.10 -10.20 -0.64
CA LYS A 28 -2.99 -10.80 -1.64
C LYS A 28 -4.48 -10.61 -1.27
N GLN A 29 -4.86 -10.91 -0.03
CA GLN A 29 -6.24 -10.73 0.45
C GLN A 29 -6.69 -9.26 0.38
N ALA A 30 -5.80 -8.33 0.73
CA ALA A 30 -6.09 -6.91 0.66
C ALA A 30 -6.26 -6.41 -0.78
N ILE A 31 -5.44 -6.87 -1.74
CA ILE A 31 -5.60 -6.54 -3.17
C ILE A 31 -6.96 -7.03 -3.68
N GLU A 32 -7.32 -8.27 -3.37
CA GLU A 32 -8.62 -8.84 -3.76
C GLU A 32 -9.78 -8.00 -3.22
N LEU A 33 -9.69 -7.57 -1.96
CA LEU A 33 -10.71 -6.73 -1.33
C LEU A 33 -10.79 -5.35 -1.97
N LEU A 34 -9.66 -4.69 -2.18
CA LEU A 34 -9.59 -3.36 -2.82
C LEU A 34 -10.22 -3.42 -4.22
N ARG A 35 -9.83 -4.40 -5.03
CA ARG A 35 -10.38 -4.61 -6.39
C ARG A 35 -11.88 -4.85 -6.38
N ARG A 36 -12.40 -5.66 -5.43
CA ARG A 36 -13.84 -5.86 -5.25
C ARG A 36 -14.61 -4.56 -4.97
N TYR A 37 -13.96 -3.59 -4.36
CA TYR A 37 -14.53 -2.25 -4.10
C TYR A 37 -14.14 -1.20 -5.14
N GLY A 38 -13.55 -1.61 -6.27
CA GLY A 38 -13.17 -0.71 -7.35
C GLY A 38 -11.98 0.20 -7.03
N VAL A 39 -11.10 -0.22 -6.11
CA VAL A 39 -9.84 0.45 -5.82
C VAL A 39 -8.71 -0.41 -6.37
N GLU A 40 -7.93 0.12 -7.30
CA GLU A 40 -6.71 -0.52 -7.78
C GLU A 40 -5.50 0.08 -7.06
N PRO A 41 -4.61 -0.74 -6.48
CA PRO A 41 -3.35 -0.22 -5.95
C PRO A 41 -2.53 0.47 -7.04
N ALA A 42 -1.91 1.60 -6.71
CA ALA A 42 -0.96 2.28 -7.59
C ALA A 42 0.42 1.59 -7.60
N ALA A 43 0.76 0.90 -6.50
CA ALA A 43 2.01 0.15 -6.37
C ALA A 43 1.94 -0.92 -5.28
N ILE A 44 2.82 -1.91 -5.40
CA ILE A 44 3.06 -2.94 -4.39
C ILE A 44 4.51 -2.84 -3.93
N CYS A 45 4.71 -2.66 -2.63
CA CYS A 45 6.05 -2.58 -2.04
C CYS A 45 6.30 -3.72 -1.05
N ASP A 46 7.55 -4.13 -0.92
CA ASP A 46 7.99 -5.05 0.14
C ASP A 46 9.41 -4.67 0.58
N SER A 47 9.77 -4.95 1.83
CA SER A 47 11.13 -4.72 2.32
C SER A 47 12.10 -5.81 1.87
N ASP A 48 11.60 -6.98 1.50
CA ASP A 48 12.41 -8.08 0.98
C ASP A 48 12.84 -7.81 -0.48
N ARG A 49 14.08 -7.36 -0.64
CA ARG A 49 14.70 -7.08 -1.94
C ARG A 49 14.69 -8.27 -2.89
N ASN A 50 14.64 -9.50 -2.37
CA ASN A 50 14.58 -10.69 -3.23
C ASN A 50 13.26 -10.78 -4.00
N LYS A 51 12.21 -10.09 -3.53
CA LYS A 51 10.92 -10.03 -4.19
C LYS A 51 10.81 -8.93 -5.24
N TRP A 52 11.69 -7.93 -5.20
CA TRP A 52 11.61 -6.81 -6.15
C TRP A 52 11.74 -7.30 -7.59
N GLY A 53 10.98 -6.71 -8.51
CA GLY A 53 10.91 -7.16 -9.90
C GLY A 53 10.02 -8.39 -10.14
N ARG A 54 9.56 -9.07 -9.08
CA ARG A 54 8.64 -10.21 -9.25
C ARG A 54 7.21 -9.71 -9.45
N ASN A 55 6.44 -10.47 -10.22
CA ASN A 55 5.01 -10.24 -10.34
C ASN A 55 4.26 -10.73 -9.09
N PHE A 56 3.34 -9.91 -8.59
CA PHE A 56 2.43 -10.21 -7.51
C PHE A 56 1.06 -9.66 -7.84
N GLU A 57 0.08 -10.56 -8.04
CA GLU A 57 -1.29 -10.20 -8.40
C GLU A 57 -1.38 -9.28 -9.64
N GLY A 58 -0.49 -9.47 -10.62
CA GLY A 58 -0.47 -8.73 -11.87
C GLY A 58 0.40 -7.46 -11.87
N MET A 59 0.96 -7.07 -10.72
CA MET A 59 1.83 -5.89 -10.58
C MET A 59 3.25 -6.28 -10.19
N GLU A 60 4.23 -5.44 -10.51
CA GLU A 60 5.60 -5.63 -10.04
C GLU A 60 5.74 -5.23 -8.57
N ILE A 61 6.52 -5.98 -7.79
CA ILE A 61 6.90 -5.60 -6.44
C ILE A 61 8.10 -4.64 -6.52
N GLU A 62 8.00 -3.50 -5.85
CA GLU A 62 8.99 -2.42 -5.95
C GLU A 62 9.51 -1.96 -4.59
N ASP A 63 10.61 -1.21 -4.62
CA ASP A 63 11.10 -0.46 -3.47
C ASP A 63 10.19 0.74 -3.15
N TYR A 64 9.88 0.94 -1.87
CA TYR A 64 9.00 2.02 -1.45
C TYR A 64 9.54 3.42 -1.75
N ASN A 65 10.84 3.67 -1.62
CA ASN A 65 11.37 5.01 -1.86
C ASN A 65 11.28 5.35 -3.37
N THR A 66 11.50 4.36 -4.22
CA THR A 66 11.34 4.47 -5.68
C THR A 66 9.89 4.74 -6.08
N VAL A 67 8.93 4.08 -5.43
CA VAL A 67 7.50 4.36 -5.64
C VAL A 67 7.15 5.75 -5.14
N ARG A 68 7.60 6.13 -3.94
CA ARG A 68 7.23 7.39 -3.32
C ARG A 68 7.74 8.61 -4.09
N SER A 69 8.92 8.51 -4.71
CA SER A 69 9.50 9.61 -5.48
C SER A 69 8.73 9.97 -6.76
N ARG A 70 7.92 9.04 -7.30
CA ARG A 70 7.12 9.27 -8.52
C ARG A 70 5.64 9.60 -8.25
N LEU A 71 5.15 9.44 -7.03
CA LEU A 71 3.77 9.76 -6.66
C LEU A 71 3.66 11.19 -6.11
N THR A 72 2.92 12.05 -6.79
CA THR A 72 2.85 13.50 -6.50
C THR A 72 1.57 13.93 -5.79
N GLY A 73 0.68 12.99 -5.42
CA GLY A 73 -0.64 13.27 -4.84
C GLY A 73 -0.83 12.81 -3.39
N LYS A 74 -2.11 12.71 -2.99
CA LYS A 74 -2.51 12.06 -1.74
C LYS A 74 -2.17 10.58 -1.86
N VAL A 75 -1.39 10.07 -0.91
CA VAL A 75 -0.98 8.67 -0.87
C VAL A 75 -1.50 8.00 0.38
N PHE A 76 -2.18 6.87 0.21
CA PHE A 76 -2.51 5.95 1.30
C PHE A 76 -1.58 4.76 1.26
N MET A 77 -0.94 4.48 2.39
CA MET A 77 -0.17 3.25 2.57
C MET A 77 -0.98 2.24 3.37
N LEU A 78 -1.27 1.10 2.76
CA LEU A 78 -1.95 -0.01 3.40
C LEU A 78 -0.91 -1.06 3.84
N LEU A 79 -0.67 -1.12 5.15
CA LEU A 79 0.30 -2.04 5.75
C LEU A 79 -0.34 -3.42 5.92
N THR A 80 0.12 -4.42 5.18
CA THR A 80 -0.33 -5.81 5.32
C THR A 80 0.68 -6.70 6.04
N VAL A 81 1.68 -6.07 6.65
CA VAL A 81 2.72 -6.73 7.44
C VAL A 81 2.22 -7.12 8.84
N SER A 82 2.94 -8.02 9.52
CA SER A 82 2.64 -8.30 10.92
C SER A 82 2.85 -7.06 11.79
N SER A 83 2.15 -7.00 12.93
CA SER A 83 2.25 -5.88 13.89
C SER A 83 3.68 -5.63 14.40
N ARG A 84 4.54 -6.66 14.35
CA ARG A 84 5.97 -6.54 14.68
C ARG A 84 6.73 -5.68 13.65
N PHE A 85 6.52 -5.93 12.36
CA PHE A 85 7.15 -5.17 11.26
C PHE A 85 6.54 -3.78 11.06
N ALA A 86 5.26 -3.57 11.43
CA ALA A 86 4.62 -2.27 11.34
C ALA A 86 5.35 -1.16 12.14
N ARG A 87 6.07 -1.52 13.23
CA ARG A 87 6.89 -0.58 14.00
C ARG A 87 8.12 -0.10 13.24
N GLU A 88 8.76 -0.97 12.47
CA GLU A 88 9.93 -0.62 11.66
C GLU A 88 9.53 0.28 10.47
N ILE A 89 8.36 0.04 9.88
CA ILE A 89 7.85 0.85 8.76
C ILE A 89 7.49 2.28 9.18
N LYS A 90 7.04 2.50 10.43
CA LYS A 90 6.81 3.87 10.94
C LYS A 90 8.07 4.75 10.82
N THR A 91 9.25 4.16 10.98
CA THR A 91 10.52 4.89 10.85
C THR A 91 10.80 5.25 9.38
N VAL A 92 10.52 4.33 8.45
CA VAL A 92 10.68 4.55 7.00
C VAL A 92 9.73 5.64 6.48
N VAL A 93 8.46 5.63 6.92
CA VAL A 93 7.46 6.60 6.49
C VAL A 93 7.72 7.99 7.06
N ARG A 94 8.26 8.09 8.29
CA ARG A 94 8.59 9.38 8.91
C ARG A 94 9.90 9.99 8.40
N GLY A 95 10.85 9.17 7.94
CA GLY A 95 12.13 9.63 7.40
C GLY A 95 12.05 10.32 6.03
N GLY A 96 10.92 10.22 5.31
CA GLY A 96 10.67 10.92 4.05
C GLY A 96 9.86 12.22 4.17
N GLY A 97 9.55 12.64 5.40
CA GLY A 97 8.82 13.87 5.70
C GLY A 97 9.71 14.85 6.45
N THR A 98 10.71 15.41 5.78
CA THR A 98 11.36 16.66 6.24
C THR A 98 10.67 17.83 5.57
N SER A 99 9.73 18.42 6.31
CA SER A 99 9.59 19.87 6.39
C SER A 99 10.53 20.36 7.46
#